data_AF-A0A2E7CIB9-F1
#
_entry.id   AF-A0A2E7CIB9-F1
#
_cell.length_a   1.000
_cell.length_b   1.000
_cell.length_c   1.000
_cell.angle_alpha   90.00
_cell.angle_beta   90.00
_cell.angle_gamma   90.00
#
_symmetry.space_group_name_H-M   'P 1'
#
loop_
_entity.id
_entity.type
_entity.pdbx_description
1 polymer ?
#
loop_
_entity_poly.entity_id
_entity_poly.type
_entity_poly.pdbx_seq_one_letter_code
_entity_poly.pdbx_strand_id
1 'polypeptide(L)'
;MLTLFFLACTPVAPVSDAPDKDSGSQFDAIPTTATEPASQPPTQPASEPSSSGTPDSATPTDTATSSDTAATTDTAATTPPCTDPADQDCDGVPTAEDCDDTDASLSSFSVDADCDGVCDASGISSLADSDCDGILKQDDCNDFDATSTAITQDADCDGVLSAEDCNDTDPNQLAFANDADCDGVATADDCSDADSSLLAIVNDADCDGILTADDCDDADAASTNIAQDADCDGVLTADDCNDADSSLLAIATDADCDGIGYAEDCNDQDPTDMSICAAGFNECISDWCIQAGTLDQATKCNSSSTDGLTCYDPVIRYGTTEGGYPCEHTSNDYNTWCQQLGFSGYTTHTTSTINVGGKLFGCASYDESTWHWCDWQDGYWLNSVLNASGSCDYINTVTCY
;
A
#
# COMPACT_ATOMS: atom_id res chain seq x y z
N MET A 1 -13.63 -49.41 -39.72
CA MET A 1 -12.49 -49.69 -38.83
C MET A 1 -12.07 -48.35 -38.25
N LEU A 2 -12.57 -48.02 -37.07
CA LEU A 2 -12.22 -46.80 -36.34
C LEU A 2 -11.94 -47.25 -34.90
N THR A 3 -10.67 -47.18 -34.51
CA THR A 3 -10.17 -47.67 -33.22
C THR A 3 -10.23 -46.51 -32.24
N LEU A 4 -11.14 -46.59 -31.25
CA LEU A 4 -11.17 -45.69 -30.10
C LEU A 4 -10.08 -46.13 -29.10
N PHE A 5 -9.15 -45.24 -28.80
CA PHE A 5 -8.23 -45.37 -27.67
C PHE A 5 -8.93 -44.82 -26.42
N PHE A 6 -9.18 -45.69 -25.43
CA PHE A 6 -9.54 -45.28 -24.07
C PHE A 6 -8.26 -45.06 -23.27
N LEU A 7 -8.02 -43.82 -22.83
CA LEU A 7 -6.98 -43.48 -21.86
C LEU A 7 -7.61 -43.65 -20.46
N ALA A 8 -7.15 -44.67 -19.72
CA ALA A 8 -7.61 -44.92 -18.35
C ALA A 8 -6.78 -44.07 -17.37
N CYS A 9 -7.48 -43.22 -16.62
CA CYS A 9 -6.94 -42.44 -15.51
C CYS A 9 -6.84 -43.33 -14.26
N THR A 10 -5.65 -43.45 -13.67
CA THR A 10 -5.43 -44.16 -12.39
C THR A 10 -5.69 -43.23 -11.21
N PRO A 11 -6.46 -43.64 -10.18
CA PRO A 11 -6.68 -42.80 -9.00
C PRO A 11 -5.45 -42.78 -8.08
N VAL A 12 -5.05 -41.57 -7.70
CA VAL A 12 -4.07 -41.27 -6.65
C VAL A 12 -4.67 -41.60 -5.28
N ALA A 13 -3.91 -42.29 -4.44
CA ALA A 13 -4.30 -42.66 -3.09
C ALA A 13 -4.24 -41.45 -2.13
N PRO A 14 -5.14 -41.35 -1.14
CA PRO A 14 -5.11 -40.27 -0.15
C PRO A 14 -3.97 -40.47 0.86
N VAL A 15 -3.19 -39.42 1.06
CA VAL A 15 -2.19 -39.31 2.15
C VAL A 15 -2.96 -39.10 3.45
N SER A 16 -2.74 -39.99 4.40
CA SER A 16 -3.33 -39.95 5.74
C SER A 16 -2.55 -39.02 6.66
N ASP A 17 -3.27 -38.10 7.28
CA ASP A 17 -2.86 -37.29 8.43
C ASP A 17 -2.20 -38.11 9.54
N ALA A 18 -1.11 -37.57 10.09
CA ALA A 18 -0.56 -37.99 11.37
C ALA A 18 -0.29 -36.75 12.24
N PRO A 19 -0.44 -36.87 13.57
CA PRO A 19 -0.84 -35.76 14.42
C PRO A 19 0.33 -34.94 14.96
N ASP A 20 -0.02 -33.67 15.14
CA ASP A 20 0.52 -32.66 16.04
C ASP A 20 1.15 -33.22 17.33
N LYS A 21 2.37 -32.77 17.61
CA LYS A 21 3.06 -32.93 18.89
C LYS A 21 3.68 -31.60 19.29
N ASP A 22 2.87 -30.83 19.98
CA ASP A 22 3.25 -29.92 21.04
C ASP A 22 4.27 -30.57 22.01
N SER A 23 5.44 -29.94 22.12
CA SER A 23 6.31 -30.09 23.28
C SER A 23 7.08 -28.79 23.46
N GLY A 24 6.59 -27.99 24.41
CA GLY A 24 7.16 -26.72 24.80
C GLY A 24 8.62 -26.77 25.25
N SER A 25 9.28 -25.64 25.03
CA SER A 25 10.56 -25.29 25.63
C SER A 25 10.47 -23.86 26.13
N GLN A 26 10.25 -23.78 27.44
CA GLN A 26 10.32 -22.63 28.32
C GLN A 26 11.76 -22.09 28.33
N PHE A 27 11.98 -20.83 27.94
CA PHE A 27 13.20 -20.09 28.25
C PHE A 27 12.89 -18.66 28.69
N ASP A 28 12.97 -18.50 30.00
CA ASP A 28 13.50 -17.38 30.78
C ASP A 28 13.42 -15.94 30.23
N ALA A 29 12.60 -15.16 30.91
CA ALA A 29 12.68 -13.71 30.98
C ALA A 29 13.91 -13.26 31.78
N ILE A 30 14.66 -12.28 31.26
CA ILE A 30 15.52 -11.40 32.06
C ILE A 30 15.24 -9.93 31.67
N PRO A 31 15.06 -9.02 32.65
CA PRO A 31 14.66 -7.63 32.43
C PRO A 31 15.85 -6.67 32.44
N THR A 32 15.80 -5.59 31.65
CA THR A 32 16.63 -4.38 31.84
C THR A 32 15.90 -3.17 31.24
N THR A 33 15.17 -2.41 32.07
CA THR A 33 15.57 -1.10 32.63
C THR A 33 15.77 0.01 31.61
N ALA A 34 14.78 0.90 31.60
CA ALA A 34 14.77 2.23 31.01
C ALA A 34 15.94 3.10 31.47
N THR A 35 16.42 3.97 30.59
CA THR A 35 17.11 5.21 30.95
C THR A 35 16.85 6.25 29.86
N GLU A 36 16.03 7.26 30.18
CA GLU A 36 15.98 8.55 29.48
C GLU A 36 17.35 9.25 29.50
N PRO A 37 17.56 10.27 28.66
CA PRO A 37 17.60 11.59 29.28
C PRO A 37 16.86 12.68 28.50
N ALA A 38 16.07 13.46 29.24
CA ALA A 38 15.67 14.81 28.88
C ALA A 38 16.88 15.78 28.90
N SER A 39 16.94 16.72 27.95
CA SER A 39 17.56 18.05 28.11
C SER A 39 17.21 18.97 26.92
N GLN A 40 16.83 20.20 27.27
CA GLN A 40 16.06 21.20 26.50
C GLN A 40 16.97 22.24 25.74
N PRO A 41 16.44 23.32 25.11
CA PRO A 41 16.74 23.78 23.74
C PRO A 41 17.69 24.99 23.65
N PRO A 42 17.89 25.56 22.44
CA PRO A 42 17.92 27.02 22.36
C PRO A 42 17.27 27.65 21.08
N THR A 43 16.38 28.61 21.35
CA THR A 43 16.28 29.97 20.75
C THR A 43 16.23 30.19 19.22
N GLN A 44 15.10 30.74 18.77
CA GLN A 44 15.00 31.64 17.61
C GLN A 44 15.80 32.95 17.79
N PRO A 45 16.10 33.65 16.69
CA PRO A 45 15.94 35.09 16.64
C PRO A 45 14.98 35.54 15.53
N ALA A 46 14.17 36.54 15.89
CA ALA A 46 13.24 37.26 15.04
C ALA A 46 13.95 38.28 14.14
N SER A 47 13.32 38.57 12.99
CA SER A 47 13.40 39.89 12.34
C SER A 47 12.23 40.08 11.37
N GLU A 48 11.31 41.00 11.72
CA GLU A 48 10.44 41.71 10.77
C GLU A 48 11.26 42.71 9.93
N PRO A 49 10.68 43.36 8.89
CA PRO A 49 9.92 44.61 9.17
C PRO A 49 8.66 44.85 8.28
N SER A 50 7.67 45.53 8.89
CA SER A 50 6.82 46.66 8.41
C SER A 50 6.35 46.73 6.94
N SER A 51 5.22 47.33 6.53
CA SER A 51 3.99 47.89 7.11
C SER A 51 3.22 48.51 5.93
N SER A 52 1.89 48.34 5.85
CA SER A 52 0.91 49.29 5.29
C SER A 52 -0.45 48.59 5.32
N GLY A 53 -1.56 49.07 5.87
CA GLY A 53 -1.94 50.43 6.23
C GLY A 53 -3.30 50.78 5.63
N THR A 54 -4.37 50.12 6.11
CA THR A 54 -5.80 50.58 6.26
C THR A 54 -6.64 50.99 5.03
N PRO A 55 -7.97 51.15 5.16
CA PRO A 55 -8.98 50.40 5.96
C PRO A 55 -10.26 50.05 5.13
N ASP A 56 -11.14 49.17 5.60
CA ASP A 56 -12.55 49.55 5.81
C ASP A 56 -13.43 48.52 6.56
N SER A 57 -14.38 49.12 7.27
CA SER A 57 -15.74 48.68 7.62
C SER A 57 -15.99 47.50 8.59
N ALA A 58 -16.73 47.88 9.62
CA ALA A 58 -17.26 47.06 10.70
C ALA A 58 -18.51 46.27 10.29
N THR A 59 -18.73 45.12 10.93
CA THR A 59 -20.06 44.52 11.13
C THR A 59 -20.00 43.64 12.38
N PRO A 60 -20.98 43.70 13.30
CA PRO A 60 -20.93 42.95 14.55
C PRO A 60 -21.49 41.53 14.37
N THR A 61 -20.80 40.57 14.98
CA THR A 61 -21.22 39.18 15.17
C THR A 61 -22.03 39.11 16.46
N ASP A 62 -23.27 38.65 16.39
CA ASP A 62 -24.03 38.21 17.56
C ASP A 62 -23.99 36.69 17.63
N THR A 63 -23.40 36.17 18.71
CA THR A 63 -23.32 34.76 19.04
C THR A 63 -24.28 34.52 20.19
N ALA A 64 -25.43 33.91 19.91
CA ALA A 64 -26.33 33.41 20.94
C ALA A 64 -26.11 31.91 21.11
N THR A 65 -25.37 31.55 22.15
CA THR A 65 -25.26 30.20 22.69
C THR A 65 -26.60 29.77 23.30
N SER A 66 -27.11 28.65 22.77
CA SER A 66 -28.19 27.84 23.32
C SER A 66 -27.85 27.31 24.72
N SER A 67 -28.83 27.34 25.62
CA SER A 67 -28.79 26.66 26.91
C SER A 67 -30.05 25.81 27.03
N ASP A 68 -29.86 24.50 27.00
CA ASP A 68 -30.90 23.52 27.22
C ASP A 68 -30.59 22.75 28.51
N THR A 69 -31.49 22.79 29.50
CA THR A 69 -31.60 21.72 30.51
C THR A 69 -32.97 21.72 31.20
N ALA A 70 -33.74 20.72 30.79
CA ALA A 70 -34.94 20.08 31.33
C ALA A 70 -35.24 20.16 32.85
N ALA A 71 -36.47 20.61 33.14
CA ALA A 71 -37.60 19.80 33.66
C ALA A 71 -38.12 19.90 35.12
N THR A 72 -39.47 19.91 35.13
CA THR A 72 -40.46 19.45 36.12
C THR A 72 -40.99 20.45 37.16
N THR A 73 -42.22 20.93 36.92
CA THR A 73 -43.37 20.69 37.82
C THR A 73 -44.68 20.98 37.10
N ASP A 74 -45.58 20.00 37.16
CA ASP A 74 -47.01 20.02 36.81
C ASP A 74 -47.74 21.25 37.37
N THR A 75 -48.19 22.13 36.47
CA THR A 75 -49.20 23.17 36.70
C THR A 75 -49.85 23.45 35.35
N ALA A 76 -51.18 23.52 35.33
CA ALA A 76 -52.03 23.76 34.15
C ALA A 76 -51.34 24.63 33.08
N ALA A 77 -51.26 24.08 31.87
CA ALA A 77 -50.70 24.74 30.69
C ALA A 77 -51.43 26.07 30.45
N THR A 78 -50.84 27.16 30.91
CA THR A 78 -50.98 28.45 30.25
C THR A 78 -49.92 28.45 29.16
N THR A 79 -50.38 28.44 27.91
CA THR A 79 -49.59 28.62 26.69
C THR A 79 -48.56 29.75 26.86
N PRO A 80 -47.33 29.61 26.34
CA PRO A 80 -46.35 30.70 26.31
C PRO A 80 -46.96 31.95 25.66
N PRO A 81 -46.63 33.18 26.09
CA PRO A 81 -47.16 34.37 25.46
C PRO A 81 -46.65 34.45 24.02
N CYS A 82 -47.59 34.41 23.08
CA CYS A 82 -47.30 34.53 21.66
C CYS A 82 -46.59 35.86 21.37
N THR A 83 -45.43 35.82 20.71
CA THR A 83 -44.61 37.01 20.43
C THR A 83 -44.72 37.48 19.00
N ASP A 84 -45.40 36.73 18.13
CA ASP A 84 -45.65 37.16 16.76
C ASP A 84 -46.86 38.10 16.74
N PRO A 85 -46.71 39.39 16.41
CA PRO A 85 -47.86 40.28 16.26
C PRO A 85 -48.75 39.91 15.05
N ALA A 86 -48.33 38.99 14.19
CA ALA A 86 -49.09 38.49 13.06
C ALA A 86 -49.93 37.24 13.37
N ASP A 87 -49.71 36.57 14.51
CA ASP A 87 -50.41 35.37 15.00
C ASP A 87 -50.59 35.56 16.52
N GLN A 88 -51.80 35.87 16.98
CA GLN A 88 -52.03 36.37 18.34
C GLN A 88 -52.17 35.26 19.40
N ASP A 89 -52.53 34.05 19.00
CA ASP A 89 -52.74 32.91 19.88
C ASP A 89 -51.82 31.71 19.60
N CYS A 90 -50.91 31.85 18.63
CA CYS A 90 -49.84 30.91 18.29
C CYS A 90 -50.33 29.61 17.69
N ASP A 91 -51.40 29.66 16.90
CA ASP A 91 -51.94 28.49 16.20
C ASP A 91 -51.44 28.36 14.75
N GLY A 92 -50.54 29.24 14.30
CA GLY A 92 -49.97 29.23 12.96
C GLY A 92 -50.84 29.90 11.90
N VAL A 93 -52.04 30.38 12.25
CA VAL A 93 -52.92 31.12 11.36
C VAL A 93 -52.65 32.63 11.50
N PRO A 94 -52.46 33.36 10.39
CA PRO A 94 -52.32 34.80 10.46
C PRO A 94 -53.60 35.45 11.02
N THR A 95 -53.45 36.38 11.95
CA THR A 95 -54.53 37.20 12.58
C THR A 95 -55.55 37.82 11.61
N ALA A 96 -55.20 38.00 10.34
CA ALA A 96 -56.12 38.51 9.32
C ALA A 96 -57.10 37.44 8.77
N GLU A 97 -56.76 36.18 8.97
CA GLU A 97 -57.39 34.96 8.45
C GLU A 97 -57.92 34.07 9.56
N ASP A 98 -57.53 34.33 10.81
CA ASP A 98 -57.88 33.64 12.05
C ASP A 98 -59.34 33.90 12.48
N CYS A 99 -60.07 32.81 12.79
CA CYS A 99 -61.43 32.86 13.30
C CYS A 99 -61.56 33.59 14.64
N ASP A 100 -60.57 33.44 15.55
CA ASP A 100 -60.49 34.11 16.83
C ASP A 100 -59.03 34.18 17.31
N ASP A 101 -58.40 35.35 17.09
CA ASP A 101 -57.06 35.77 17.60
C ASP A 101 -56.77 35.50 19.09
N THR A 102 -57.74 34.99 19.87
CA THR A 102 -57.62 34.66 21.29
C THR A 102 -57.90 33.21 21.63
N ASP A 103 -58.23 32.37 20.65
CA ASP A 103 -58.62 30.97 20.80
C ASP A 103 -58.00 30.10 19.70
N ALA A 104 -56.79 29.62 19.97
CA ALA A 104 -55.99 28.73 19.11
C ALA A 104 -56.64 27.39 18.76
N SER A 105 -57.88 27.18 19.21
CA SER A 105 -58.71 26.04 18.84
C SER A 105 -59.59 26.32 17.63
N LEU A 106 -59.63 27.55 17.11
CA LEU A 106 -60.43 27.97 15.97
C LEU A 106 -59.48 28.39 14.83
N SER A 107 -59.36 27.55 13.80
CA SER A 107 -58.43 27.75 12.67
C SER A 107 -58.89 28.90 11.74
N SER A 108 -58.36 28.99 10.52
CA SER A 108 -58.68 30.10 9.60
C SER A 108 -60.11 30.06 9.03
N PHE A 109 -60.69 31.23 8.73
CA PHE A 109 -61.96 31.36 7.99
C PHE A 109 -61.95 30.69 6.61
N SER A 110 -60.77 30.35 6.10
CA SER A 110 -60.61 29.75 4.78
C SER A 110 -60.84 28.23 4.78
N VAL A 111 -60.66 27.60 5.95
CA VAL A 111 -60.79 26.15 6.15
C VAL A 111 -61.89 25.78 7.15
N ASP A 112 -62.31 26.72 8.01
CA ASP A 112 -63.47 26.63 8.91
C ASP A 112 -64.35 27.90 8.73
N ALA A 113 -65.20 27.89 7.71
CA ALA A 113 -65.93 29.09 7.27
C ALA A 113 -67.04 29.54 8.24
N ASP A 114 -67.54 28.65 9.10
CA ASP A 114 -68.52 29.00 10.13
C ASP A 114 -67.93 29.10 11.55
N CYS A 115 -66.60 28.92 11.66
CA CYS A 115 -65.80 29.04 12.88
C CYS A 115 -66.37 28.19 14.02
N ASP A 116 -66.73 26.94 13.72
CA ASP A 116 -67.30 26.01 14.69
C ASP A 116 -66.27 25.06 15.34
N GLY A 117 -64.99 25.20 14.95
CA GLY A 117 -63.87 24.40 15.42
C GLY A 117 -63.74 23.07 14.68
N VAL A 118 -64.38 22.96 13.51
CA VAL A 118 -64.35 21.79 12.63
C VAL A 118 -64.01 22.25 11.22
N CYS A 119 -63.01 21.60 10.63
CA CYS A 119 -62.61 21.82 9.25
C CYS A 119 -63.77 21.51 8.28
N ASP A 120 -64.12 22.46 7.41
CA ASP A 120 -65.19 22.31 6.43
C ASP A 120 -64.95 21.14 5.47
N ALA A 121 -63.68 20.92 5.12
CA ALA A 121 -63.26 19.93 4.14
C ALA A 121 -63.19 18.51 4.71
N SER A 122 -62.53 18.34 5.85
CA SER A 122 -62.26 17.03 6.46
C SER A 122 -63.34 16.62 7.48
N GLY A 123 -64.06 17.57 8.06
CA GLY A 123 -64.98 17.34 9.18
C GLY A 123 -64.27 16.93 10.46
N ILE A 124 -62.96 17.13 10.53
CA ILE A 124 -62.10 16.87 11.68
C ILE A 124 -62.03 18.15 12.50
N SER A 125 -61.90 18.02 13.83
CA SER A 125 -61.72 19.19 14.67
C SER A 125 -60.37 19.86 14.38
N SER A 126 -60.35 21.18 14.27
CA SER A 126 -59.13 22.01 14.13
C SER A 126 -58.09 21.74 15.24
N LEU A 127 -58.50 21.28 16.43
CA LEU A 127 -57.54 20.85 17.46
C LEU A 127 -56.75 19.61 17.06
N ALA A 128 -57.22 18.82 16.11
CA ALA A 128 -56.66 17.54 15.71
C ALA A 128 -56.06 17.54 14.29
N ASP A 129 -56.33 18.58 13.49
CA ASP A 129 -55.97 18.78 12.07
C ASP A 129 -55.93 20.31 11.86
N SER A 130 -54.81 20.98 12.20
CA SER A 130 -54.77 22.44 12.32
C SER A 130 -54.82 23.16 10.97
N ASP A 131 -54.24 22.59 9.92
CA ASP A 131 -54.27 23.12 8.56
C ASP A 131 -55.44 22.61 7.70
N CYS A 132 -56.24 21.69 8.25
CA CYS A 132 -57.47 21.15 7.67
C CYS A 132 -57.27 20.39 6.35
N ASP A 133 -56.13 19.73 6.16
CA ASP A 133 -55.84 18.91 5.00
C ASP A 133 -56.40 17.47 5.10
N GLY A 134 -56.83 17.07 6.30
CA GLY A 134 -57.41 15.77 6.62
C GLY A 134 -56.44 14.74 7.23
N ILE A 135 -55.20 15.11 7.49
CA ILE A 135 -54.21 14.37 8.26
C ILE A 135 -54.31 14.82 9.73
N LEU A 136 -54.05 13.91 10.67
CA LEU A 136 -54.09 14.27 12.09
C LEU A 136 -52.72 14.74 12.56
N LYS A 137 -52.68 15.66 13.53
CA LYS A 137 -51.47 16.16 14.23
C LYS A 137 -50.36 15.15 14.50
N GLN A 138 -50.77 13.94 14.89
CA GLN A 138 -49.84 12.87 15.29
C GLN A 138 -49.28 12.08 14.11
N ASP A 139 -49.86 12.25 12.93
CA ASP A 139 -49.56 11.54 11.69
C ASP A 139 -49.08 12.53 10.61
N ASP A 140 -48.99 13.84 10.90
CA ASP A 140 -48.52 14.90 10.02
C ASP A 140 -47.10 15.33 10.40
N CYS A 141 -46.24 15.50 9.40
CA CYS A 141 -44.91 16.06 9.58
C CYS A 141 -44.90 17.54 9.97
N ASN A 142 -45.89 18.30 9.51
CA ASN A 142 -46.11 19.69 9.85
C ASN A 142 -47.59 20.02 9.71
N ASP A 143 -48.34 19.81 10.79
CA ASP A 143 -49.80 20.03 10.89
C ASP A 143 -50.25 21.51 10.72
N PHE A 144 -49.32 22.42 10.45
CA PHE A 144 -49.61 23.82 10.10
C PHE A 144 -49.39 24.11 8.60
N ASP A 145 -49.03 23.11 7.80
CA ASP A 145 -48.79 23.21 6.37
C ASP A 145 -49.53 22.09 5.64
N ALA A 146 -50.69 22.42 5.08
CA ALA A 146 -51.55 21.50 4.32
C ALA A 146 -50.89 20.89 3.06
N THR A 147 -49.63 21.24 2.77
CA THR A 147 -48.81 20.64 1.70
C THR A 147 -47.71 19.70 2.22
N SER A 148 -47.61 19.55 3.54
CA SER A 148 -46.74 18.63 4.26
C SER A 148 -47.07 17.16 3.93
N THR A 149 -46.13 16.28 4.25
CA THR A 149 -46.26 14.83 4.14
C THR A 149 -46.83 14.24 5.44
N ALA A 150 -47.52 13.10 5.33
CA ALA A 150 -47.86 12.31 6.50
C ALA A 150 -46.63 11.51 6.98
N ILE A 151 -46.46 11.32 8.28
CA ILE A 151 -45.42 10.47 8.90
C ILE A 151 -45.44 9.03 8.31
N THR A 152 -46.61 8.56 7.86
CA THR A 152 -46.72 7.24 7.21
C THR A 152 -46.09 7.17 5.81
N GLN A 153 -45.74 8.31 5.23
CA GLN A 153 -45.16 8.47 3.90
C GLN A 153 -43.76 9.08 3.95
N ASP A 154 -43.41 9.77 5.03
CA ASP A 154 -42.15 10.48 5.26
C ASP A 154 -41.87 10.41 6.77
N ALA A 155 -41.11 9.41 7.21
CA ALA A 155 -41.11 8.98 8.61
C ALA A 155 -40.29 9.88 9.54
N ASP A 156 -39.33 10.63 9.00
CA ASP A 156 -38.49 11.57 9.73
C ASP A 156 -38.74 13.04 9.36
N CYS A 157 -39.67 13.29 8.43
CA CYS A 157 -40.22 14.59 8.09
C CYS A 157 -39.21 15.55 7.47
N ASP A 158 -38.37 15.03 6.58
CA ASP A 158 -37.36 15.81 5.85
C ASP A 158 -37.81 16.21 4.43
N GLY A 159 -38.99 15.72 4.00
CA GLY A 159 -39.58 15.95 2.68
C GLY A 159 -39.24 14.89 1.64
N VAL A 160 -38.48 13.86 1.99
CA VAL A 160 -38.22 12.66 1.19
C VAL A 160 -39.23 11.59 1.62
N LEU A 161 -39.88 10.98 0.62
CA LEU A 161 -40.81 9.91 0.92
C LEU A 161 -40.04 8.64 1.33
N SER A 162 -40.60 7.87 2.27
CA SER A 162 -39.98 6.67 2.82
C SER A 162 -39.59 5.59 1.82
N ALA A 163 -40.22 5.57 0.63
CA ALA A 163 -39.84 4.64 -0.43
C ALA A 163 -38.58 5.08 -1.19
N GLU A 164 -38.22 6.35 -1.06
CA GLU A 164 -37.11 7.04 -1.71
C GLU A 164 -36.00 7.44 -0.72
N ASP A 165 -36.19 7.21 0.57
CA ASP A 165 -35.26 7.55 1.64
C ASP A 165 -34.32 6.39 2.00
N CYS A 166 -33.04 6.71 2.18
CA CYS A 166 -32.02 5.80 2.67
C CYS A 166 -32.20 5.45 4.16
N ASN A 167 -32.72 6.38 4.97
CA ASN A 167 -32.96 6.15 6.38
C ASN A 167 -34.11 7.00 6.92
N ASP A 168 -35.29 6.38 6.94
CA ASP A 168 -36.58 6.84 7.52
C ASP A 168 -36.57 7.30 9.00
N THR A 169 -35.40 7.39 9.63
CA THR A 169 -35.25 7.80 11.02
C THR A 169 -34.24 8.93 11.23
N ASP A 170 -33.60 9.42 10.17
CA ASP A 170 -32.59 10.46 10.23
C ASP A 170 -32.79 11.50 9.12
N PRO A 171 -33.35 12.68 9.45
CA PRO A 171 -33.73 13.70 8.47
C PRO A 171 -32.54 14.44 7.83
N ASN A 172 -31.32 13.94 8.03
CA ASN A 172 -30.09 14.46 7.44
C ASN A 172 -29.46 13.50 6.43
N GLN A 173 -30.00 12.29 6.27
CA GLN A 173 -29.52 11.34 5.27
C GLN A 173 -29.99 11.75 3.86
N LEU A 174 -29.30 11.24 2.84
CA LEU A 174 -29.63 11.53 1.45
C LEU A 174 -30.68 10.54 0.94
N ALA A 175 -31.56 10.99 0.04
CA ALA A 175 -32.47 10.09 -0.69
C ALA A 175 -31.70 9.17 -1.66
N PHE A 176 -32.25 7.99 -1.98
CA PHE A 176 -31.69 7.04 -2.98
C PHE A 176 -31.33 7.68 -4.32
N ALA A 177 -32.04 8.75 -4.70
CA ALA A 177 -31.79 9.47 -5.94
C ALA A 177 -30.43 10.20 -5.96
N ASN A 178 -29.86 10.47 -4.78
CA ASN A 178 -28.62 11.19 -4.57
C ASN A 178 -27.59 10.41 -3.73
N ASP A 179 -27.91 9.23 -3.21
CA ASP A 179 -27.04 8.30 -2.49
C ASP A 179 -27.60 6.88 -2.74
N ALA A 180 -27.09 6.19 -3.75
CA ALA A 180 -27.79 5.05 -4.35
C ALA A 180 -27.69 3.76 -3.53
N ASP A 181 -26.67 3.64 -2.68
CA ASP A 181 -26.45 2.50 -1.81
C ASP A 181 -26.49 2.85 -0.31
N CYS A 182 -26.75 4.11 0.02
CA CYS A 182 -27.04 4.62 1.36
C CYS A 182 -25.85 4.54 2.32
N ASP A 183 -24.66 4.87 1.84
CA ASP A 183 -23.44 4.91 2.64
C ASP A 183 -23.12 6.33 3.18
N GLY A 184 -23.90 7.33 2.79
CA GLY A 184 -23.75 8.74 3.17
C GLY A 184 -22.92 9.57 2.19
N VAL A 185 -22.51 8.99 1.05
CA VAL A 185 -21.80 9.68 -0.03
C VAL A 185 -22.76 10.00 -1.16
N ALA A 186 -22.66 11.20 -1.71
CA ALA A 186 -23.49 11.56 -2.84
C ALA A 186 -23.09 10.74 -4.08
N THR A 187 -24.05 10.26 -4.88
CA THR A 187 -23.87 9.50 -6.13
C THR A 187 -22.82 10.09 -7.08
N ALA A 188 -22.63 11.42 -7.06
CA ALA A 188 -21.67 12.11 -7.91
C ALA A 188 -20.22 12.04 -7.42
N ASP A 189 -20.04 11.81 -6.12
CA ASP A 189 -18.76 11.74 -5.41
C ASP A 189 -18.44 10.29 -4.97
N ASP A 190 -19.35 9.35 -5.21
CA ASP A 190 -19.27 7.95 -4.83
C ASP A 190 -18.47 7.13 -5.87
N CYS A 191 -17.63 6.22 -5.38
CA CYS A 191 -16.93 5.25 -6.20
C CYS A 191 -17.85 4.20 -6.81
N SER A 192 -18.92 3.83 -6.10
CA SER A 192 -19.86 2.84 -6.57
C SER A 192 -21.21 2.95 -5.88
N ASP A 193 -22.18 3.50 -6.62
CA ASP A 193 -23.63 3.55 -6.35
C ASP A 193 -24.34 2.21 -6.00
N ALA A 194 -23.59 1.11 -5.87
CA ALA A 194 -24.08 -0.23 -5.65
C ALA A 194 -23.31 -0.98 -4.55
N ASP A 195 -22.26 -0.38 -3.98
CA ASP A 195 -21.40 -1.04 -3.00
C ASP A 195 -20.99 -0.05 -1.90
N SER A 196 -21.80 -0.05 -0.84
CA SER A 196 -21.68 0.84 0.32
C SER A 196 -20.41 0.63 1.16
N SER A 197 -19.51 -0.25 0.71
CA SER A 197 -18.21 -0.47 1.33
C SER A 197 -17.08 0.26 0.62
N LEU A 198 -17.28 0.66 -0.64
CA LEU A 198 -16.41 1.59 -1.34
C LEU A 198 -16.75 3.00 -0.85
N LEU A 199 -15.74 3.86 -0.73
CA LEU A 199 -15.89 5.19 -0.15
C LEU A 199 -16.04 6.24 -1.26
N ALA A 200 -16.16 7.50 -0.87
CA ALA A 200 -16.12 8.61 -1.82
C ALA A 200 -14.78 8.66 -2.59
N ILE A 201 -14.86 9.03 -3.88
CA ILE A 201 -13.72 9.22 -4.80
C ILE A 201 -12.65 10.15 -4.20
N VAL A 202 -13.04 11.09 -3.33
CA VAL A 202 -12.09 12.00 -2.66
C VAL A 202 -11.13 11.30 -1.70
N ASN A 203 -11.46 10.08 -1.26
CA ASN A 203 -10.69 9.27 -0.33
C ASN A 203 -10.17 7.95 -0.92
N ASP A 204 -10.51 7.65 -2.18
CA ASP A 204 -10.16 6.45 -2.95
C ASP A 204 -10.34 6.81 -4.44
N ALA A 205 -9.33 7.43 -5.06
CA ALA A 205 -9.55 8.14 -6.32
C ALA A 205 -9.63 7.24 -7.56
N ASP A 206 -9.20 5.98 -7.45
CA ASP A 206 -9.33 4.97 -8.49
C ASP A 206 -10.37 3.87 -8.19
N CYS A 207 -10.97 3.92 -6.99
CA CYS A 207 -12.10 3.11 -6.56
C CYS A 207 -11.77 1.61 -6.46
N ASP A 208 -10.60 1.27 -5.93
CA ASP A 208 -10.15 -0.10 -5.73
C ASP A 208 -10.39 -0.64 -4.30
N GLY A 209 -10.84 0.24 -3.39
CA GLY A 209 -11.12 -0.05 -1.99
C GLY A 209 -9.95 0.23 -1.03
N ILE A 210 -8.83 0.78 -1.52
CA ILE A 210 -7.71 1.26 -0.72
C ILE A 210 -7.88 2.77 -0.52
N LEU A 211 -7.66 3.25 0.70
CA LEU A 211 -7.72 4.68 0.97
C LEU A 211 -6.54 5.39 0.29
N THR A 212 -6.75 6.59 -0.24
CA THR A 212 -5.71 7.46 -0.82
C THR A 212 -4.46 7.61 0.07
N ALA A 213 -4.63 7.57 1.40
CA ALA A 213 -3.51 7.70 2.33
C ALA A 213 -2.66 6.43 2.45
N ASP A 214 -3.24 5.28 2.10
CA ASP A 214 -2.65 3.95 2.17
C ASP A 214 -2.28 3.40 0.78
N ASP A 215 -2.66 4.05 -0.31
CA ASP A 215 -2.36 3.65 -1.69
C ASP A 215 -0.99 4.17 -2.16
N CYS A 216 -0.24 3.32 -2.87
CA CYS A 216 0.98 3.69 -3.55
C CYS A 216 0.77 4.59 -4.79
N ASP A 217 -0.31 4.38 -5.53
CA ASP A 217 -0.75 5.22 -6.65
C ASP A 217 -2.26 5.19 -6.73
N ASP A 218 -2.90 6.08 -5.96
CA ASP A 218 -4.35 6.32 -5.87
C ASP A 218 -5.04 6.70 -7.21
N ALA A 219 -4.31 6.71 -8.32
CA ALA A 219 -4.84 6.89 -9.66
C ALA A 219 -4.83 5.59 -10.50
N ASP A 220 -4.36 4.47 -9.95
CA ASP A 220 -4.25 3.17 -10.59
C ASP A 220 -4.77 2.04 -9.69
N ALA A 221 -6.01 1.60 -9.92
CA ALA A 221 -6.68 0.52 -9.16
C ALA A 221 -5.99 -0.87 -9.21
N ALA A 222 -4.84 -0.99 -9.89
CA ALA A 222 -3.99 -2.16 -9.88
C ALA A 222 -2.75 -1.98 -8.97
N SER A 223 -2.59 -0.80 -8.37
CA SER A 223 -1.60 -0.45 -7.36
C SER A 223 -1.74 -1.36 -6.12
N THR A 224 -0.76 -1.25 -5.23
CA THR A 224 -0.80 -1.93 -3.95
C THR A 224 -0.86 -0.89 -2.83
N ASN A 225 -1.21 -1.31 -1.61
CA ASN A 225 -1.12 -0.42 -0.47
C ASN A 225 0.30 -0.38 0.10
N ILE A 226 0.63 0.73 0.77
CA ILE A 226 1.90 0.99 1.45
C ILE A 226 2.27 -0.03 2.52
N ALA A 227 1.30 -0.84 3.00
CA ALA A 227 1.58 -1.91 3.97
C ALA A 227 2.09 -3.19 3.30
N GLN A 228 1.90 -3.32 1.99
CA GLN A 228 2.33 -4.44 1.16
C GLN A 228 3.52 -4.10 0.25
N ASP A 229 3.68 -2.83 -0.10
CA ASP A 229 4.76 -2.26 -0.92
C ASP A 229 5.15 -0.92 -0.29
N ALA A 230 6.17 -0.91 0.56
CA ALA A 230 6.39 0.19 1.50
C ALA A 230 7.00 1.44 0.86
N ASP A 231 7.67 1.30 -0.29
CA ASP A 231 8.25 2.41 -1.04
C ASP A 231 7.66 2.62 -2.44
N CYS A 232 6.65 1.80 -2.80
CA CYS A 232 5.82 1.95 -3.97
C CYS A 232 6.56 1.78 -5.29
N ASP A 233 7.42 0.76 -5.35
CA ASP A 233 8.20 0.41 -6.55
C ASP A 233 7.61 -0.77 -7.35
N GLY A 234 6.55 -1.40 -6.82
CA GLY A 234 5.87 -2.56 -7.38
C GLY A 234 6.38 -3.91 -6.87
N VAL A 235 7.30 -3.93 -5.92
CA VAL A 235 7.80 -5.12 -5.23
C VAL A 235 7.14 -5.22 -3.86
N LEU A 236 6.62 -6.40 -3.54
CA LEU A 236 6.02 -6.60 -2.23
C LEU A 236 7.11 -6.61 -1.15
N THR A 237 6.84 -6.01 0.00
CA THR A 237 7.73 -5.95 1.19
C THR A 237 8.40 -7.28 1.56
N ALA A 238 7.74 -8.42 1.32
CA ALA A 238 8.32 -9.73 1.63
C ALA A 238 9.44 -10.16 0.66
N ASP A 239 9.43 -9.61 -0.55
CA ASP A 239 10.34 -9.90 -1.65
C ASP A 239 11.29 -8.72 -1.94
N ASP A 240 11.08 -7.57 -1.28
CA ASP A 240 11.84 -6.33 -1.44
C ASP A 240 13.17 -6.37 -0.68
N CYS A 241 14.21 -5.87 -1.34
CA CYS A 241 15.53 -5.65 -0.76
C CYS A 241 15.54 -4.59 0.34
N ASN A 242 14.78 -3.51 0.16
CA ASN A 242 14.68 -2.42 1.10
C ASN A 242 13.40 -1.59 0.87
N ASP A 243 12.39 -1.87 1.70
CA ASP A 243 11.10 -1.18 1.87
C ASP A 243 11.13 0.37 2.02
N ALA A 244 12.29 1.00 1.96
CA ALA A 244 12.46 2.44 2.08
C ALA A 244 13.22 3.06 0.89
N ASP A 245 13.57 2.27 -0.13
CA ASP A 245 14.38 2.69 -1.26
C ASP A 245 13.92 2.02 -2.56
N SER A 246 12.99 2.67 -3.26
CA SER A 246 12.38 2.23 -4.51
C SER A 246 13.32 2.11 -5.72
N SER A 247 14.62 2.27 -5.50
CA SER A 247 15.64 1.98 -6.50
C SER A 247 16.26 0.59 -6.35
N LEU A 248 16.08 -0.05 -5.20
CA LEU A 248 16.52 -1.41 -4.92
C LEU A 248 15.36 -2.35 -5.24
N LEU A 249 15.60 -3.28 -6.17
CA LEU A 249 14.56 -4.15 -6.70
C LEU A 249 14.29 -5.34 -5.76
N ALA A 250 13.53 -6.33 -6.24
CA ALA A 250 13.29 -7.55 -5.50
C ALA A 250 14.57 -8.38 -5.24
N ILE A 251 14.63 -9.03 -4.08
CA ILE A 251 15.65 -10.03 -3.68
C ILE A 251 15.78 -11.14 -4.74
N ALA A 252 14.69 -11.48 -5.43
CA ALA A 252 14.71 -12.48 -6.50
C ALA A 252 15.57 -12.08 -7.70
N THR A 253 15.84 -10.78 -7.85
CA THR A 253 16.63 -10.19 -8.93
C THR A 253 17.93 -9.55 -8.49
N ASP A 254 18.12 -9.31 -7.20
CA ASP A 254 19.31 -8.71 -6.56
C ASP A 254 19.41 -9.32 -5.16
N ALA A 255 20.07 -10.48 -5.05
CA ALA A 255 19.93 -11.32 -3.86
C ALA A 255 20.77 -10.86 -2.66
N ASP A 256 21.69 -9.93 -2.86
CA ASP A 256 22.41 -9.27 -1.77
C ASP A 256 22.00 -7.82 -1.53
N CYS A 257 21.19 -7.24 -2.42
CA CYS A 257 20.57 -5.94 -2.29
C CYS A 257 21.55 -4.76 -2.38
N ASP A 258 22.49 -4.82 -3.32
CA ASP A 258 23.46 -3.76 -3.59
C ASP A 258 23.05 -2.81 -4.75
N GLY A 259 21.96 -3.14 -5.44
CA GLY A 259 21.41 -2.39 -6.58
C GLY A 259 21.91 -2.85 -7.95
N ILE A 260 22.65 -3.96 -8.02
CA ILE A 260 23.06 -4.62 -9.27
C ILE A 260 22.30 -5.94 -9.38
N GLY A 261 21.49 -6.10 -10.43
CA GLY A 261 20.77 -7.35 -10.61
C GLY A 261 21.69 -8.54 -10.93
N TYR A 262 21.28 -9.76 -10.56
CA TYR A 262 22.03 -11.03 -10.73
C TYR A 262 22.62 -11.29 -12.14
N ALA A 263 22.07 -10.66 -13.18
CA ALA A 263 22.54 -10.83 -14.55
C ALA A 263 23.78 -9.99 -14.85
N GLU A 264 23.93 -8.89 -14.12
CA GLU A 264 25.06 -7.99 -14.16
C GLU A 264 25.99 -8.21 -12.97
N ASP A 265 25.50 -8.73 -11.85
CA ASP A 265 26.27 -9.02 -10.66
C ASP A 265 26.96 -10.40 -10.73
N CYS A 266 28.28 -10.36 -10.57
CA CYS A 266 29.11 -11.55 -10.62
C CYS A 266 29.24 -12.30 -9.28
N ASN A 267 28.78 -11.68 -8.20
CA ASN A 267 28.59 -12.30 -6.90
C ASN A 267 27.40 -11.68 -6.16
N ASP A 268 26.20 -12.02 -6.66
CA ASP A 268 24.85 -11.69 -6.15
C ASP A 268 24.54 -12.24 -4.75
N GLN A 269 25.56 -12.40 -3.90
CA GLN A 269 25.48 -12.88 -2.52
C GLN A 269 26.39 -12.06 -1.58
N ASP A 270 27.12 -11.07 -2.09
CA ASP A 270 28.00 -10.18 -1.33
C ASP A 270 27.74 -8.71 -1.70
N PRO A 271 27.00 -7.95 -0.86
CA PRO A 271 26.59 -6.59 -1.19
C PRO A 271 27.72 -5.55 -1.10
N THR A 272 28.94 -6.01 -0.85
CA THR A 272 30.14 -5.18 -0.95
C THR A 272 30.85 -5.33 -2.29
N ASP A 273 30.40 -6.28 -3.12
CA ASP A 273 30.95 -6.61 -4.41
C ASP A 273 30.17 -5.94 -5.55
N MET A 274 30.42 -4.65 -5.75
CA MET A 274 29.84 -3.89 -6.88
C MET A 274 30.39 -4.32 -8.27
N SER A 275 30.98 -5.51 -8.40
CA SER A 275 31.68 -5.95 -9.61
C SER A 275 30.69 -6.48 -10.64
N ILE A 276 30.49 -5.72 -11.71
CA ILE A 276 29.77 -6.23 -12.87
C ILE A 276 30.50 -7.40 -13.54
N CYS A 277 29.77 -8.40 -14.01
CA CYS A 277 30.35 -9.47 -14.81
C CYS A 277 31.05 -8.93 -16.05
N ALA A 278 32.28 -9.38 -16.26
CA ALA A 278 33.15 -8.81 -17.25
C ALA A 278 32.55 -8.94 -18.66
N ALA A 279 32.20 -7.82 -19.30
CA ALA A 279 31.79 -7.77 -20.71
C ALA A 279 32.97 -8.03 -21.69
N GLY A 280 34.09 -8.54 -21.19
CA GLY A 280 35.35 -8.79 -21.89
C GLY A 280 36.54 -8.71 -20.95
N PHE A 281 37.65 -9.35 -21.33
CA PHE A 281 38.89 -9.39 -20.55
C PHE A 281 39.59 -8.03 -20.36
N ASN A 282 39.10 -6.97 -21.01
CA ASN A 282 39.62 -5.61 -20.82
C ASN A 282 39.43 -5.13 -19.37
N GLU A 283 38.31 -5.50 -18.74
CA GLU A 283 38.00 -5.14 -17.35
C GLU A 283 38.92 -5.91 -16.37
N CYS A 284 39.32 -7.12 -16.76
CA CYS A 284 40.18 -7.99 -15.96
C CYS A 284 41.65 -7.59 -15.95
N ILE A 285 42.04 -6.44 -16.54
CA ILE A 285 43.43 -5.97 -16.56
C ILE A 285 43.73 -5.13 -15.32
N SER A 286 42.89 -4.13 -15.05
CA SER A 286 43.03 -3.25 -13.90
C SER A 286 42.54 -3.91 -12.62
N ASP A 287 41.51 -4.76 -12.72
CA ASP A 287 40.84 -5.38 -11.58
C ASP A 287 40.70 -6.90 -11.74
N TRP A 288 40.16 -7.53 -10.70
CA TRP A 288 39.91 -8.98 -10.65
C TRP A 288 38.51 -9.26 -11.17
N CYS A 289 38.39 -10.05 -12.24
CA CYS A 289 37.08 -10.51 -12.73
C CYS A 289 36.66 -11.76 -11.97
N ILE A 290 35.61 -11.63 -11.17
CA ILE A 290 35.05 -12.74 -10.40
C ILE A 290 34.57 -13.85 -11.34
N GLN A 291 34.72 -15.08 -10.89
CA GLN A 291 34.20 -16.28 -11.53
C GLN A 291 32.85 -16.59 -10.88
N ALA A 292 31.77 -16.21 -11.56
CA ALA A 292 30.40 -16.37 -11.09
C ALA A 292 30.10 -17.80 -10.63
N GLY A 293 29.39 -17.92 -9.51
CA GLY A 293 29.03 -19.21 -8.90
C GLY A 293 30.15 -19.93 -8.17
N THR A 294 31.36 -19.35 -8.09
CA THR A 294 32.40 -19.75 -7.13
C THR A 294 32.24 -18.97 -5.83
N LEU A 295 32.88 -19.43 -4.73
CA LEU A 295 32.79 -18.72 -3.45
C LEU A 295 33.41 -17.31 -3.47
N ASP A 296 34.58 -17.15 -4.08
CA ASP A 296 35.28 -15.85 -4.27
C ASP A 296 36.53 -16.06 -5.14
N GLN A 297 36.38 -16.79 -6.25
CA GLN A 297 37.50 -17.01 -7.16
C GLN A 297 37.46 -15.98 -8.29
N ALA A 298 38.60 -15.40 -8.65
CA ALA A 298 38.64 -14.38 -9.67
C ALA A 298 39.88 -14.48 -10.56
N THR A 299 39.76 -13.99 -11.80
CA THR A 299 40.81 -13.99 -12.82
C THR A 299 41.28 -12.57 -13.10
N LYS A 300 42.59 -12.37 -13.19
CA LYS A 300 43.21 -11.14 -13.66
C LYS A 300 44.12 -11.43 -14.85
N CYS A 301 44.05 -10.60 -15.86
CA CYS A 301 44.85 -10.67 -17.08
C CYS A 301 46.00 -9.66 -17.01
N ASN A 302 47.18 -10.04 -17.50
CA ASN A 302 48.27 -9.07 -17.68
C ASN A 302 47.95 -8.08 -18.83
N SER A 303 47.29 -8.57 -19.89
CA SER A 303 46.71 -7.74 -20.95
C SER A 303 45.57 -8.49 -21.64
N SER A 304 44.84 -7.83 -22.52
CA SER A 304 43.78 -8.42 -23.33
C SER A 304 44.01 -8.21 -24.83
N SER A 305 43.27 -8.95 -25.67
CA SER A 305 43.16 -8.64 -27.09
C SER A 305 42.28 -7.42 -27.31
N THR A 306 42.42 -6.76 -28.47
CA THR A 306 41.66 -5.54 -28.80
C THR A 306 40.14 -5.77 -28.84
N ASP A 307 39.70 -6.98 -29.14
CA ASP A 307 38.29 -7.38 -29.10
C ASP A 307 37.81 -7.78 -27.69
N GLY A 308 38.67 -7.76 -26.68
CA GLY A 308 38.35 -8.15 -25.30
C GLY A 308 38.13 -9.65 -25.10
N LEU A 309 38.32 -10.49 -26.14
CA LEU A 309 37.98 -11.91 -26.08
C LEU A 309 39.12 -12.81 -25.60
N THR A 310 40.36 -12.32 -25.57
CA THR A 310 41.53 -13.09 -25.13
C THR A 310 42.19 -12.43 -23.93
N CYS A 311 42.37 -13.21 -22.86
CA CYS A 311 43.20 -12.88 -21.71
C CYS A 311 44.63 -13.36 -21.96
N TYR A 312 45.62 -12.49 -21.77
CA TYR A 312 47.04 -12.83 -21.80
C TYR A 312 47.59 -12.91 -20.38
N ASP A 313 48.32 -14.00 -20.12
CA ASP A 313 48.92 -14.35 -18.84
C ASP A 313 47.92 -14.23 -17.65
N PRO A 314 46.86 -15.06 -17.63
CA PRO A 314 45.90 -15.09 -16.52
C PRO A 314 46.55 -15.50 -15.20
N VAL A 315 46.17 -14.82 -14.12
CA VAL A 315 46.45 -15.19 -12.73
C VAL A 315 45.11 -15.31 -12.01
N ILE A 316 45.03 -16.22 -11.04
CA ILE A 316 43.82 -16.49 -10.26
C ILE A 316 44.05 -16.06 -8.80
N ARG A 317 43.03 -15.47 -8.18
CA ARG A 317 42.90 -15.32 -6.72
C ARG A 317 41.77 -16.18 -6.21
N TYR A 318 41.83 -16.57 -4.95
CA TYR A 318 40.72 -17.23 -4.26
C TYR A 318 40.61 -16.71 -2.83
N GLY A 319 39.54 -15.98 -2.53
CA GLY A 319 39.49 -15.19 -1.31
C GLY A 319 40.56 -14.08 -1.35
N THR A 320 41.25 -13.96 -0.21
CA THR A 320 42.39 -13.07 0.02
C THR A 320 43.72 -13.59 -0.53
N THR A 321 43.77 -14.79 -1.11
CA THR A 321 45.01 -15.42 -1.57
C THR A 321 45.18 -15.26 -3.08
N GLU A 322 46.28 -14.62 -3.50
CA GLU A 322 46.60 -14.37 -4.91
C GLU A 322 47.80 -15.20 -5.40
N GLY A 323 48.05 -15.18 -6.71
CA GLY A 323 49.24 -15.81 -7.31
C GLY A 323 49.00 -17.22 -7.84
N GLY A 324 47.75 -17.57 -8.10
CA GLY A 324 47.35 -18.80 -8.77
C GLY A 324 47.70 -18.82 -10.25
N TYR A 325 48.42 -19.84 -10.69
CA TYR A 325 48.78 -20.04 -12.09
C TYR A 325 48.04 -21.26 -12.66
N PRO A 326 47.03 -21.07 -13.52
CA PRO A 326 46.29 -22.15 -14.14
C PRO A 326 47.22 -22.93 -15.07
N CYS A 327 47.35 -24.23 -14.82
CA CYS A 327 48.22 -25.12 -15.58
C CYS A 327 47.38 -26.19 -16.29
N GLU A 328 47.85 -26.65 -17.46
CA GLU A 328 47.19 -27.68 -18.26
C GLU A 328 46.98 -28.96 -17.45
N HIS A 329 45.73 -29.40 -17.32
CA HIS A 329 45.35 -30.60 -16.61
C HIS A 329 44.09 -31.21 -17.21
N THR A 330 43.92 -32.53 -17.08
CA THR A 330 42.82 -33.27 -17.71
C THR A 330 41.43 -32.96 -17.14
N SER A 331 41.36 -32.28 -15.99
CA SER A 331 40.11 -31.89 -15.32
C SER A 331 39.78 -30.40 -15.49
N ASN A 332 40.56 -29.67 -16.29
CA ASN A 332 40.24 -28.28 -16.59
C ASN A 332 38.98 -28.24 -17.45
N ASP A 333 38.01 -27.43 -17.05
CA ASP A 333 36.82 -27.12 -17.83
C ASP A 333 36.89 -25.65 -18.27
N TYR A 334 37.55 -25.43 -19.40
CA TYR A 334 37.72 -24.08 -19.94
C TYR A 334 36.39 -23.44 -20.35
N ASN A 335 35.39 -24.25 -20.70
CA ASN A 335 34.08 -23.72 -21.06
C ASN A 335 33.38 -23.15 -19.83
N THR A 336 33.38 -23.90 -18.73
CA THR A 336 32.87 -23.39 -17.45
C THR A 336 33.65 -22.15 -17.00
N TRP A 337 34.98 -22.16 -17.08
CA TRP A 337 35.77 -20.97 -16.72
C TRP A 337 35.38 -19.72 -17.51
N CYS A 338 35.22 -19.84 -18.84
CA CYS A 338 34.75 -18.73 -19.66
C CYS A 338 33.33 -18.27 -19.26
N GLN A 339 32.43 -19.22 -18.97
CA GLN A 339 31.05 -18.91 -18.57
C GLN A 339 30.98 -18.20 -17.22
N GLN A 340 31.80 -18.62 -16.26
CA GLN A 340 31.92 -17.96 -14.96
C GLN A 340 32.45 -16.53 -15.09
N LEU A 341 33.22 -16.23 -16.14
CA LEU A 341 33.73 -14.90 -16.44
C LEU A 341 32.76 -14.07 -17.30
N GLY A 342 31.53 -14.52 -17.51
CA GLY A 342 30.49 -13.79 -18.26
C GLY A 342 30.47 -14.05 -19.77
N PHE A 343 31.30 -14.97 -20.30
CA PHE A 343 31.29 -15.30 -21.73
C PHE A 343 30.31 -16.43 -22.06
N SER A 344 29.86 -16.54 -23.32
CA SER A 344 28.96 -17.62 -23.73
C SER A 344 29.66 -18.98 -23.77
N GLY A 345 30.97 -18.99 -24.03
CA GLY A 345 31.76 -20.22 -23.99
C GLY A 345 33.23 -20.05 -24.35
N TYR A 346 33.89 -21.20 -24.45
CA TYR A 346 35.33 -21.30 -24.70
C TYR A 346 35.67 -21.51 -26.19
N THR A 347 36.68 -20.77 -26.66
CA THR A 347 37.22 -20.92 -28.03
C THR A 347 38.52 -21.73 -28.04
N THR A 348 39.56 -21.21 -27.39
CA THR A 348 40.92 -21.78 -27.46
C THR A 348 41.78 -21.29 -26.28
N HIS A 349 42.87 -21.99 -26.01
CA HIS A 349 43.93 -21.51 -25.13
C HIS A 349 45.30 -21.83 -25.75
N THR A 350 46.36 -21.24 -25.20
CA THR A 350 47.74 -21.64 -25.50
C THR A 350 48.50 -21.83 -24.20
N THR A 351 49.53 -22.67 -24.25
CA THR A 351 50.33 -23.02 -23.08
C THR A 351 51.81 -22.73 -23.28
N SER A 352 52.48 -22.35 -22.20
CA SER A 352 53.93 -22.16 -22.15
C SER A 352 54.52 -22.87 -20.94
N THR A 353 55.55 -23.68 -21.15
CA THR A 353 56.20 -24.38 -20.03
C THR A 353 57.05 -23.41 -19.21
N ILE A 354 56.65 -23.16 -17.97
CA ILE A 354 57.36 -22.29 -17.02
C ILE A 354 57.45 -22.96 -15.65
N ASN A 355 58.25 -22.38 -14.74
CA ASN A 355 58.20 -22.74 -13.32
C ASN A 355 57.37 -21.68 -12.59
N VAL A 356 56.37 -22.12 -11.85
CA VAL A 356 55.49 -21.25 -11.06
C VAL A 356 55.50 -21.67 -9.60
N GLY A 357 55.24 -20.71 -8.72
CA GLY A 357 54.80 -20.97 -7.35
C GLY A 357 53.31 -20.64 -7.29
N GLY A 358 52.48 -21.65 -7.03
CA GLY A 358 51.03 -21.59 -7.07
C GLY A 358 50.40 -22.29 -8.27
N LYS A 359 50.77 -23.54 -8.55
CA LYS A 359 50.17 -24.34 -9.63
C LYS A 359 48.71 -24.64 -9.32
N LEU A 360 47.84 -24.40 -10.29
CA LEU A 360 46.41 -24.70 -10.18
C LEU A 360 45.95 -25.72 -11.23
N PHE A 361 44.94 -26.51 -10.87
CA PHE A 361 44.19 -27.40 -11.77
C PHE A 361 42.68 -27.23 -11.53
N GLY A 362 41.85 -27.48 -12.54
CA GLY A 362 40.40 -27.41 -12.37
C GLY A 362 39.84 -28.57 -11.56
N CYS A 363 38.91 -28.32 -10.64
CA CYS A 363 38.25 -29.34 -9.86
C CYS A 363 36.82 -28.91 -9.46
N ALA A 364 35.99 -29.85 -8.99
CA ALA A 364 34.61 -29.59 -8.52
C ALA A 364 34.38 -30.22 -7.13
N SER A 365 35.39 -30.12 -6.28
CA SER A 365 35.43 -30.64 -4.90
C SER A 365 36.40 -29.79 -4.08
N TYR A 366 36.69 -30.18 -2.83
CA TYR A 366 37.58 -29.47 -1.89
C TYR A 366 36.91 -28.26 -1.24
N ASP A 367 37.29 -27.03 -1.61
CA ASP A 367 36.75 -25.80 -1.03
C ASP A 367 35.24 -25.65 -1.32
N GLU A 368 34.81 -26.06 -2.52
CA GLU A 368 33.41 -26.01 -2.95
C GLU A 368 33.05 -27.12 -3.96
N SER A 369 31.76 -27.27 -4.25
CA SER A 369 31.24 -28.27 -5.21
C SER A 369 31.10 -27.74 -6.64
N THR A 370 31.11 -26.42 -6.83
CA THR A 370 31.13 -25.82 -8.17
C THR A 370 32.52 -26.01 -8.79
N TRP A 371 32.61 -26.09 -10.12
CA TRP A 371 33.92 -26.17 -10.77
C TRP A 371 34.70 -24.87 -10.52
N HIS A 372 35.95 -24.98 -10.11
CA HIS A 372 36.86 -23.87 -9.82
C HIS A 372 38.33 -24.32 -9.97
N TRP A 373 39.26 -23.39 -9.90
CA TRP A 373 40.70 -23.66 -9.85
C TRP A 373 41.14 -24.05 -8.43
N CYS A 374 41.93 -25.11 -8.30
CA CYS A 374 42.27 -25.74 -7.03
C CYS A 374 43.79 -25.87 -6.91
N ASP A 375 44.34 -25.78 -5.69
CA ASP A 375 45.77 -25.98 -5.46
C ASP A 375 46.18 -27.40 -5.86
N TRP A 376 47.16 -27.52 -6.77
CA TRP A 376 47.67 -28.82 -7.22
C TRP A 376 48.19 -29.71 -6.08
N GLN A 377 48.58 -29.13 -4.94
CA GLN A 377 49.15 -29.88 -3.82
C GLN A 377 48.11 -30.69 -3.06
N ASP A 378 46.96 -30.10 -2.74
CA ASP A 378 45.94 -30.70 -1.87
C ASP A 378 44.49 -30.30 -2.20
N GLY A 379 44.29 -29.39 -3.14
CA GLY A 379 43.00 -28.91 -3.61
C GLY A 379 42.44 -27.71 -2.84
N TYR A 380 43.00 -27.32 -1.68
CA TYR A 380 42.42 -26.29 -0.81
C TYR A 380 43.26 -25.01 -0.83
N TRP A 381 42.68 -23.87 -1.18
CA TRP A 381 43.39 -22.58 -1.12
C TRP A 381 42.52 -21.32 -0.97
N LEU A 382 41.20 -21.45 -0.77
CA LEU A 382 40.37 -20.30 -0.38
C LEU A 382 40.87 -19.71 0.95
N ASN A 383 41.32 -18.45 0.94
CA ASN A 383 41.85 -17.78 2.13
C ASN A 383 42.97 -18.56 2.85
N SER A 384 43.76 -19.34 2.10
CA SER A 384 44.71 -20.32 2.64
C SER A 384 46.03 -20.31 1.87
N VAL A 385 46.94 -21.23 2.18
CA VAL A 385 48.30 -21.24 1.63
C VAL A 385 48.32 -21.92 0.26
N LEU A 386 48.60 -21.15 -0.78
CA LEU A 386 48.89 -21.66 -2.12
C LEU A 386 50.37 -22.06 -2.24
N ASN A 387 50.68 -23.36 -2.28
CA ASN A 387 52.06 -23.84 -2.14
C ASN A 387 52.54 -24.85 -3.21
N ALA A 388 51.69 -25.34 -4.10
CA ALA A 388 52.17 -26.16 -5.21
C ALA A 388 53.12 -25.38 -6.10
N SER A 389 54.33 -25.91 -6.31
CA SER A 389 55.34 -25.24 -7.13
C SER A 389 56.04 -26.21 -8.06
N GLY A 390 56.62 -25.68 -9.14
CA GLY A 390 57.42 -26.43 -10.09
C GLY A 390 57.04 -26.15 -11.54
N SER A 391 57.55 -27.00 -12.44
CA SER A 391 57.28 -26.87 -13.86
C SER A 391 55.83 -27.22 -14.18
N CYS A 392 55.18 -26.39 -15.01
CA CYS A 392 53.87 -26.68 -15.56
C CYS A 392 53.73 -26.06 -16.96
N ASP A 393 52.83 -26.65 -17.75
CA ASP A 393 52.36 -26.04 -19.00
C ASP A 393 51.29 -25.00 -18.63
N TYR A 394 51.76 -23.80 -18.31
CA TYR A 394 50.94 -22.69 -17.87
C TYR A 394 50.05 -22.21 -19.00
N ILE A 395 48.76 -21.98 -18.73
CA ILE A 395 47.82 -21.41 -19.68
C ILE A 395 48.14 -19.92 -19.82
N ASN A 396 48.95 -19.57 -20.81
CA ASN A 396 49.41 -18.20 -21.02
C ASN A 396 48.45 -17.37 -21.88
N THR A 397 47.46 -18.00 -22.52
CA THR A 397 46.31 -17.30 -23.09
C THR A 397 45.04 -18.12 -22.95
N VAL A 398 43.90 -17.47 -22.72
CA VAL A 398 42.56 -18.07 -22.89
C VAL A 398 41.70 -17.14 -23.73
N THR A 399 40.98 -17.70 -24.70
CA THR A 399 40.05 -16.98 -25.58
C THR A 399 38.64 -17.54 -25.41
N CYS A 400 37.69 -16.66 -25.09
CA CYS A 400 36.27 -16.93 -24.94
C CYS A 400 35.46 -16.25 -26.06
N TYR A 401 34.13 -16.46 -26.14
CA TYR A 401 33.25 -15.81 -27.13
C TYR A 401 31.87 -15.45 -26.58
#